data_AF-A0AAE3C6Y4-F1
#
_entry.id   AF-A0AAE3C6Y4-F1
#
_cell.length_a   1.000
_cell.length_b   1.000
_cell.length_c   1.000
_cell.angle_alpha   90.00
_cell.angle_beta   90.00
_cell.angle_gamma   90.00
#
_symmetry.space_group_name_H-M   'P 1'
#
loop_
_entity.id
_entity.type
_entity.pdbx_description
1 polymer ?
#
loop_
_entity_poly.entity_id
_entity_poly.type
_entity_poly.pdbx_seq_one_letter_code
_entity_poly.pdbx_strand_id
1 'polypeptide(L)'
;ETKNLPKKSSEHYCLLPCVPAPIKLGNLLEKSLEETWVHNETLNYIRNRKELKGSCKKCAYNAICGGCRYTAYIANKDWLGPDTSCPFGPEVFA
;
A
#
# COMPACT_ATOMS: atom_id res chain seq x y z
N GLU A 1 -1.04 -36.58 3.41
CA GLU A 1 -0.67 -36.77 1.99
C GLU A 1 -0.63 -35.43 1.25
N THR A 2 0.45 -34.67 1.36
CA THR A 2 0.66 -33.47 0.51
C THR A 2 1.31 -33.91 -0.78
N LYS A 3 0.53 -34.55 -1.65
CA LYS A 3 0.96 -34.92 -3.01
C LYS A 3 1.20 -33.63 -3.80
N ASN A 4 2.46 -33.42 -4.16
CA ASN A 4 2.94 -32.65 -5.32
C ASN A 4 1.89 -31.69 -5.90
N LEU A 5 1.74 -30.50 -5.30
CA LEU A 5 1.27 -29.38 -6.11
C LEU A 5 2.31 -29.17 -7.21
N PRO A 6 1.90 -28.94 -8.48
CA PRO A 6 2.83 -28.49 -9.50
C PRO A 6 3.59 -27.29 -8.92
N LYS A 7 4.87 -27.10 -9.29
CA LYS A 7 5.65 -25.88 -8.98
C LYS A 7 4.90 -24.68 -9.58
N LYS A 8 3.79 -24.27 -8.96
CA LYS A 8 2.96 -23.15 -9.35
C LYS A 8 3.90 -21.97 -9.24
N SER A 9 4.11 -21.31 -10.36
CA SER A 9 4.99 -20.15 -10.45
C SER A 9 4.78 -19.27 -9.23
N SER A 10 5.89 -18.81 -8.66
CA SER A 10 5.93 -17.93 -7.48
C SER A 10 5.10 -16.63 -7.63
N GLU A 11 4.51 -16.42 -8.80
CA GLU A 11 3.67 -15.29 -9.17
C GLU A 11 2.22 -15.40 -8.65
N HIS A 12 1.65 -16.60 -8.50
CA HIS A 12 0.25 -16.76 -8.10
C HIS A 12 -0.02 -16.58 -6.59
N TYR A 13 1.02 -16.70 -5.76
CA TYR A 13 0.92 -16.60 -4.29
C TYR A 13 1.50 -15.30 -3.75
N CYS A 14 1.76 -14.35 -4.64
CA CYS A 14 2.33 -13.07 -4.29
C CYS A 14 1.30 -12.21 -3.57
N LEU A 15 1.66 -11.70 -2.40
CA LEU A 15 0.85 -10.71 -1.69
C LEU A 15 1.16 -9.31 -2.23
N LEU A 16 0.11 -8.54 -2.52
CA LEU A 16 0.18 -7.15 -2.98
C LEU A 16 -0.58 -6.26 -1.98
N PRO A 17 -0.17 -4.99 -1.76
CA PRO A 17 -0.91 -4.08 -0.88
C PRO A 17 -2.24 -3.64 -1.51
N CYS A 18 -2.31 -3.62 -2.84
CA CYS A 18 -3.53 -3.45 -3.63
C CYS A 18 -3.29 -4.00 -5.04
N VAL A 19 -4.35 -4.32 -5.79
CA VAL A 19 -4.27 -4.93 -7.13
C VAL A 19 -3.30 -4.21 -8.10
N PRO A 20 -3.32 -2.86 -8.24
CA PRO A 20 -2.44 -2.19 -9.19
C PRO A 20 -1.03 -1.89 -8.65
N ALA A 21 -0.69 -2.29 -7.42
CA ALA A 21 0.57 -1.92 -6.82
C ALA A 21 1.77 -2.52 -7.56
N PRO A 22 2.81 -1.74 -7.90
CA PRO A 22 3.99 -2.23 -8.59
C PRO A 22 5.01 -2.88 -7.65
N ILE A 23 4.58 -3.39 -6.50
CA ILE A 23 5.43 -3.94 -5.44
C ILE A 23 4.86 -5.26 -4.91
N LYS A 24 5.76 -6.21 -4.65
CA LYS A 24 5.45 -7.51 -4.05
C LYS A 24 5.80 -7.46 -2.56
N LEU A 25 4.87 -7.88 -1.69
CA LEU A 25 5.08 -7.88 -0.23
C LEU A 25 5.68 -9.18 0.29
N GLY A 26 5.63 -10.24 -0.53
CA GLY A 26 6.09 -11.57 -0.18
C GLY A 26 5.29 -12.66 -0.89
N ASN A 27 5.58 -13.91 -0.55
CA ASN A 27 4.89 -15.09 -1.07
C ASN A 27 4.28 -15.91 0.06
N LEU A 28 3.00 -16.25 -0.04
CA LEU A 28 2.26 -17.00 0.98
C LEU A 28 2.69 -18.47 1.11
N LEU A 29 3.50 -19.00 0.19
CA LEU A 29 4.14 -20.31 0.31
C LEU A 29 5.41 -20.27 1.19
N GLU A 30 5.97 -19.07 1.41
CA GLU A 30 7.22 -18.88 2.17
C GLU A 30 6.94 -18.34 3.58
N LYS A 31 5.99 -17.41 3.72
CA LYS A 31 5.62 -16.77 4.98
C LYS A 31 4.11 -16.79 5.16
N SER A 32 3.65 -16.87 6.41
CA SER A 32 2.21 -16.76 6.69
C SER A 32 1.69 -15.36 6.35
N LEU A 33 0.38 -15.26 6.11
CA LEU A 33 -0.27 -13.97 5.91
C LEU A 33 -0.09 -13.08 7.14
N GLU A 34 -0.21 -13.62 8.34
CA GLU A 34 -0.05 -12.88 9.59
C GLU A 34 1.35 -12.31 9.75
N GLU A 35 2.38 -13.14 9.53
CA GLU A 35 3.78 -12.69 9.61
C GLU A 35 4.05 -11.56 8.62
N THR A 36 3.60 -11.73 7.37
CA THR A 36 3.73 -10.69 6.35
C THR A 36 2.92 -9.45 6.71
N TRP A 37 1.71 -9.61 7.25
CA TRP A 37 0.83 -8.50 7.59
C TRP A 37 1.40 -7.64 8.72
N VAL A 38 1.96 -8.25 9.76
CA VAL A 38 2.46 -7.58 10.97
C VAL A 38 3.86 -7.01 10.77
N HIS A 39 4.76 -7.75 10.11
CA HIS A 39 6.19 -7.42 10.09
C HIS A 39 6.71 -6.82 8.78
N ASN A 40 5.91 -6.78 7.71
CA ASN A 40 6.36 -6.20 6.45
C ASN A 40 6.55 -4.67 6.57
N GLU A 41 7.77 -4.21 6.32
CA GLU A 41 8.17 -2.80 6.43
C GLU A 41 7.35 -1.89 5.53
N THR A 42 7.11 -2.31 4.28
CA THR A 42 6.34 -1.51 3.31
C THR A 42 4.89 -1.36 3.74
N LEU A 43 4.27 -2.41 4.25
CA LEU A 43 2.92 -2.34 4.81
C LEU A 43 2.87 -1.41 6.02
N ASN A 44 3.85 -1.52 6.93
CA ASN A 44 3.93 -0.66 8.11
C ASN A 44 4.18 0.81 7.74
N TYR A 45 4.98 1.06 6.71
CA TYR A 45 5.18 2.38 6.11
C TYR A 45 3.86 2.95 5.57
N ILE A 46 3.18 2.21 4.69
CA ILE A 46 1.93 2.65 4.03
C ILE A 46 0.80 2.90 5.04
N ARG A 47 0.75 2.11 6.12
CA ARG A 47 -0.28 2.25 7.18
C ARG A 47 -0.02 3.42 8.13
N ASN A 48 1.18 4.00 8.15
CA ASN A 48 1.51 5.06 9.09
C ASN A 48 0.86 6.39 8.70
N ARG A 49 -0.38 6.59 9.19
CA ARG A 49 -1.17 7.81 8.93
C ARG A 49 -0.55 9.10 9.46
N LYS A 50 0.28 9.01 10.51
CA LYS A 50 0.93 10.20 11.11
C LYS A 50 1.98 10.80 10.16
N GLU A 51 2.52 9.97 9.27
CA GLU A 51 3.56 10.33 8.30
C GLU A 51 2.99 10.72 6.93
N LEU A 52 1.66 10.82 6.79
CA LEU A 52 1.05 11.37 5.58
C LEU A 52 1.58 12.78 5.32
N LYS A 53 1.89 13.05 4.05
CA LYS A 53 2.50 14.31 3.58
C LYS A 53 1.48 15.20 2.87
N GLY A 54 1.87 16.44 2.59
CA GLY A 54 1.06 17.39 1.82
C GLY A 54 -0.27 17.74 2.48
N SER A 55 -1.32 17.92 1.68
CA SER A 55 -2.68 18.25 2.15
C SER A 55 -3.24 17.22 3.12
N CYS A 56 -2.89 15.94 2.96
CA CYS A 56 -3.34 14.86 3.83
C CYS A 56 -2.82 15.00 5.27
N LYS A 57 -1.65 15.63 5.48
CA LYS A 57 -1.07 15.84 6.82
C LYS A 57 -1.95 16.68 7.74
N LYS A 58 -2.62 17.69 7.17
CA LYS A 58 -3.48 18.65 7.87
C LYS A 58 -4.98 18.44 7.60
N CYS A 59 -5.35 17.36 6.93
CA CYS A 59 -6.72 17.09 6.53
C CYS A 59 -7.58 16.68 7.74
N ALA A 60 -8.78 17.25 7.87
CA ALA A 60 -9.73 16.87 8.92
C ALA A 60 -10.11 15.38 8.89
N TYR A 61 -10.01 14.76 7.71
CA TYR A 61 -10.32 13.34 7.51
C TYR A 61 -9.10 12.42 7.66
N ASN A 62 -7.92 12.92 8.07
CA ASN A 62 -6.68 12.11 8.09
C ASN A 62 -6.71 10.90 9.02
N ALA A 63 -7.68 10.79 9.91
CA ALA A 63 -7.86 9.65 10.80
C ALA A 63 -8.55 8.47 10.10
N ILE A 64 -9.41 8.75 9.12
CA ILE A 64 -10.24 7.75 8.41
C ILE A 64 -9.92 7.63 6.93
N CYS A 65 -9.42 8.69 6.29
CA CYS A 65 -9.03 8.74 4.88
C CYS A 65 -7.59 9.21 4.75
N GLY A 66 -6.92 8.86 3.66
CA GLY A 66 -5.71 9.54 3.21
C GLY A 66 -5.64 9.65 1.68
N GLY A 67 -6.67 9.18 0.97
CA GLY A 67 -6.67 8.92 -0.47
C GLY A 67 -6.19 7.51 -0.87
N CYS A 68 -6.11 7.28 -2.17
CA CYS A 68 -5.51 6.11 -2.80
C CYS A 68 -3.98 6.18 -2.72
N ARG A 69 -3.38 5.23 -2.01
CA ARG A 69 -1.92 5.15 -1.82
C ARG A 69 -1.19 4.82 -3.12
N TYR A 70 -1.82 4.03 -4.01
CA TYR A 70 -1.29 3.75 -5.34
C TYR A 70 -1.22 5.02 -6.21
N THR A 71 -2.28 5.82 -6.24
CA THR A 71 -2.29 7.08 -7.00
C THR A 71 -1.22 8.03 -6.49
N ALA A 72 -1.08 8.17 -5.16
CA ALA A 72 -0.01 8.96 -4.55
C ALA A 72 1.39 8.49 -4.98
N TYR A 73 1.62 7.17 -5.01
CA TYR A 73 2.89 6.59 -5.45
C TYR A 73 3.16 6.81 -6.93
N ILE A 74 2.17 6.63 -7.81
CA ILE A 74 2.38 6.84 -9.24
C ILE A 74 2.73 8.30 -9.54
N ALA A 75 2.05 9.24 -8.88
CA ALA A 75 2.27 10.67 -9.06
C ALA A 75 3.60 11.16 -8.46
N ASN A 76 3.93 10.73 -7.25
CA ASN A 76 5.02 11.33 -6.46
C ASN A 76 6.21 10.39 -6.19
N LYS A 77 6.11 9.13 -6.61
CA LYS A 77 7.01 8.03 -6.17
C LYS A 77 7.06 7.85 -4.65
N ASP A 78 6.00 8.27 -3.96
CA ASP A 78 5.86 8.17 -2.51
C ASP A 78 4.42 7.77 -2.11
N TRP A 79 4.30 6.63 -1.43
CA TRP A 79 3.01 6.10 -0.95
C TRP A 79 2.33 6.99 0.09
N LEU A 80 3.09 7.81 0.83
CA LEU A 80 2.55 8.72 1.84
C LEU A 80 2.32 10.14 1.32
N GLY A 81 2.55 10.36 0.01
CA GLY A 81 2.18 11.59 -0.68
C GLY A 81 0.67 11.80 -0.78
N PRO A 82 0.25 12.99 -1.25
CA PRO A 82 -1.15 13.28 -1.53
C PRO A 82 -1.66 12.48 -2.74
N ASP A 83 -2.90 12.02 -2.65
CA ASP A 83 -3.63 11.43 -3.77
C ASP A 83 -4.18 12.56 -4.66
N THR A 84 -3.74 12.60 -5.92
CA THR A 84 -4.16 13.60 -6.91
C THR A 84 -5.61 13.45 -7.36
N SER A 85 -6.27 12.33 -7.07
CA SER A 85 -7.69 12.10 -7.37
C SER A 85 -8.63 12.51 -6.23
N CYS A 86 -8.09 12.96 -5.09
CA CYS A 86 -8.90 13.30 -3.93
C CYS A 86 -9.78 14.53 -4.20
N PRO A 87 -11.12 14.46 -4.03
CA PRO A 87 -12.00 15.60 -4.24
C PRO A 87 -11.82 16.71 -3.19
N PHE A 88 -11.17 16.38 -2.07
CA PHE A 88 -10.80 17.33 -1.01
C PHE A 88 -9.31 17.72 -1.07
N GLY A 89 -8.56 17.24 -2.06
CA GLY A 89 -7.11 17.38 -2.15
C GLY A 89 -6.68 18.34 -3.26
N PRO A 90 -5.52 18.96 -3.07
CA PRO A 90 -5.47 20.24 -2.38
C PRO A 90 -6.14 21.37 -3.18
N GLU A 91 -6.85 22.29 -2.52
CA GLU A 91 -6.62 23.68 -2.88
C GLU A 91 -5.18 24.01 -2.42
N VAL A 92 -4.20 23.82 -3.30
CA VAL A 92 -3.03 24.68 -3.28
C VAL A 92 -3.28 25.65 -4.42
N PHE A 93 -3.32 26.93 -4.08
CA PHE A 93 -3.39 28.09 -4.96
C PHE A 93 -2.82 27.85 -6.37
N ALA A 94 -3.45 28.52 -7.33
CA ALA A 94 -2.85 28.92 -8.59
C ALA A 94 -1.36 29.29 -8.47
#